data_AF-A0A087SP36-F1
#
_entry.id   AF-A0A087SP36-F1
#
_cell.length_a   1.000
_cell.length_b   1.000
_cell.length_c   1.000
_cell.angle_alpha   90.00
_cell.angle_beta   90.00
_cell.angle_gamma   90.00
#
_symmetry.space_group_name_H-M   'P 1'
#
loop_
_entity.id
_entity.type
_entity.pdbx_description
1 polymer ?
#
loop_
_entity_poly.entity_id
_entity_poly.type
_entity_poly.pdbx_seq_one_letter_code
_entity_poly.pdbx_strand_id
1 'polypeptide(L)'
;MALTRLLYLEQSIEKGLNMPAAMDTDLLPRASDEQKQAQRGATALVAGVMRQRRLLDRTLDAWLDPGVDPQLRCLLRLAVHEAERGALPDHALTHTYVELTKGILHVGAGRLVNASTTRLPRSALSPPPLSASSQTHIRAIQRHYAAKAAAVHAAAQRHLAGLADWEQPRAGMFLWITLRGIPDSARIWEAMREAKVVAVPGGALNVRAGTPGFASPAMRISFSYNTPEQVEEGLRRLAAVIRSEMGGAPA
;
A
#
# COMPACT_ATOMS: atom_id res chain seq x y z
N MET A 1 24.15 -4.57 13.53
CA MET A 1 22.85 -4.98 12.96
C MET A 1 21.72 -5.28 13.96
N ALA A 2 21.73 -6.38 14.75
CA ALA A 2 20.56 -6.77 15.57
C ALA A 2 20.21 -5.76 16.69
N LEU A 3 21.20 -5.27 17.45
CA LEU A 3 21.02 -4.28 18.52
C LEU A 3 20.54 -2.91 18.00
N THR A 4 21.10 -2.46 16.87
CA THR A 4 20.75 -1.19 16.22
C THR A 4 19.30 -1.19 15.70
N ARG A 5 18.86 -2.34 15.18
CA ARG A 5 17.48 -2.56 14.73
C ARG A 5 16.51 -2.65 15.92
N LEU A 6 16.97 -3.22 17.03
CA LEU A 6 16.27 -3.32 18.31
C LEU A 6 15.93 -1.92 18.86
N LEU A 7 16.95 -1.08 19.02
CA LEU A 7 16.83 0.29 19.50
C LEU A 7 15.91 1.15 18.62
N TYR A 8 15.88 0.91 17.31
CA TYR A 8 15.03 1.66 16.39
C TYR A 8 13.56 1.22 16.42
N LEU A 9 13.32 -0.08 16.61
CA LEU A 9 11.97 -0.60 16.83
C LEU A 9 11.40 -0.09 18.15
N GLU A 10 12.22 -0.06 19.23
CA GLU A 10 11.88 0.55 20.51
C GLU A 10 11.48 2.03 20.33
N GLN A 11 12.34 2.85 19.71
CA GLN A 11 12.06 4.26 19.45
C GLN A 11 10.85 4.50 18.54
N SER A 12 10.61 3.64 17.55
CA SER A 12 9.47 3.77 16.62
C SER A 12 8.14 3.41 17.27
N ILE A 13 8.15 2.44 18.21
CA ILE A 13 6.97 2.02 18.97
C ILE A 13 6.63 3.07 20.04
N GLU A 14 7.63 3.63 20.73
CA GLU A 14 7.45 4.73 21.69
C GLU A 14 6.91 6.00 21.02
N LYS A 15 7.49 6.41 19.89
CA LYS A 15 7.04 7.60 19.12
C LYS A 15 5.66 7.43 18.48
N GLY A 16 5.23 6.19 18.22
CA GLY A 16 3.88 5.90 17.72
C GLY A 16 2.77 6.06 18.76
N LEU A 17 3.12 6.16 20.06
CA LEU A 17 2.18 6.31 21.18
C LEU A 17 2.11 7.73 21.76
N ASN A 18 3.03 8.64 21.41
CA ASN A 18 2.98 10.04 21.83
C ASN A 18 3.70 10.94 20.81
N MET A 19 2.96 11.78 20.09
CA MET A 19 3.48 12.75 19.13
C MET A 19 3.13 14.17 19.58
N PRO A 20 4.11 15.07 19.79
CA PRO A 20 4.00 16.44 19.35
C PRO A 20 4.54 16.58 17.92
N ALA A 21 3.89 17.45 17.16
CA ALA A 21 4.23 17.77 15.78
C ALA A 21 5.62 18.43 15.65
N ALA A 22 6.28 18.14 14.53
CA ALA A 22 7.49 18.77 14.00
C ALA A 22 8.76 18.66 14.89
N MET A 23 9.69 17.80 14.48
CA MET A 23 11.08 17.87 14.89
C MET A 23 11.92 18.29 13.69
N ASP A 24 12.61 19.42 13.85
CA ASP A 24 13.45 20.08 12.86
C ASP A 24 14.58 19.15 12.38
N THR A 25 14.63 18.87 11.08
CA THR A 25 15.50 17.85 10.48
C THR A 25 16.94 18.29 10.29
N ASP A 26 17.28 19.55 10.59
CA ASP A 26 18.60 20.13 10.28
C ASP A 26 19.66 20.02 11.40
N LEU A 27 19.35 19.38 12.54
CA LEU A 27 20.28 19.29 13.69
C LEU A 27 20.68 17.87 14.14
N LEU A 28 20.44 16.82 13.32
CA LEU A 28 20.88 15.46 13.64
C LEU A 28 22.17 15.09 12.88
N PRO A 29 23.17 14.46 13.53
CA PRO A 29 24.36 13.96 12.83
C PRO A 29 23.93 13.01 11.71
N ARG A 30 24.56 13.13 10.53
CA ARG A 30 24.24 12.31 9.34
C ARG A 30 24.22 10.84 9.73
N ALA A 31 23.02 10.25 9.75
CA ALA A 31 22.85 8.83 10.04
C ALA A 31 23.70 8.01 9.06
N SER A 32 24.50 7.08 9.59
CA SER A 32 25.31 6.17 8.78
C SER A 32 24.42 5.35 7.85
N ASP A 33 24.97 4.85 6.75
CA ASP A 33 24.17 4.07 5.79
C ASP A 33 23.60 2.79 6.42
N GLU A 34 24.27 2.23 7.43
CA GLU A 34 23.73 1.13 8.25
C GLU A 34 22.49 1.57 9.05
N GLN A 35 22.49 2.78 9.62
CA GLN A 35 21.34 3.32 10.36
C GLN A 35 20.14 3.60 9.43
N LYS A 36 20.38 4.17 8.25
CA LYS A 36 19.33 4.38 7.23
C LYS A 36 18.72 3.07 6.76
N GLN A 37 19.54 2.03 6.55
CA GLN A 37 19.07 0.72 6.14
C GLN A 37 18.26 0.03 7.25
N ALA A 38 18.70 0.14 8.50
CA ALA A 38 17.96 -0.37 9.65
C ALA A 38 16.60 0.33 9.82
N GLN A 39 16.56 1.66 9.67
CA GLN A 39 15.33 2.45 9.70
C GLN A 39 14.34 2.03 8.61
N ARG A 40 14.79 1.90 7.35
CA ARG A 40 13.95 1.40 6.24
C ARG A 40 13.39 0.01 6.54
N GLY A 41 14.21 -0.87 7.10
CA GLY A 41 13.80 -2.23 7.51
C GLY A 41 12.72 -2.22 8.59
N ALA A 42 12.89 -1.39 9.62
CA ALA A 42 11.89 -1.25 10.70
C ALA A 42 10.58 -0.65 10.18
N THR A 43 10.63 0.41 9.37
CA THR A 43 9.44 1.02 8.75
C THR A 43 8.69 0.02 7.87
N ALA A 44 9.41 -0.78 7.06
CA ALA A 44 8.79 -1.79 6.22
C ALA A 44 8.10 -2.90 7.03
N LEU A 45 8.68 -3.29 8.17
CA LEU A 45 8.12 -4.29 9.08
C LEU A 45 6.83 -3.76 9.75
N VAL A 46 6.86 -2.56 10.31
CA VAL A 46 5.69 -1.92 10.93
C VAL A 46 4.57 -1.72 9.92
N ALA A 47 4.89 -1.24 8.71
CA ALA A 47 3.90 -1.08 7.65
C ALA A 47 3.29 -2.43 7.22
N GLY A 48 4.07 -3.51 7.25
CA GLY A 48 3.59 -4.87 7.02
C GLY A 48 2.57 -5.32 8.07
N VAL A 49 2.92 -5.17 9.35
CA VAL A 49 2.02 -5.46 10.47
C VAL A 49 0.74 -4.65 10.38
N MET A 50 0.81 -3.34 10.07
CA MET A 50 -0.38 -2.49 9.95
C MET A 50 -1.31 -2.94 8.82
N ARG A 51 -0.77 -3.36 7.67
CA ARG A 51 -1.58 -3.91 6.56
C ARG A 51 -2.27 -5.21 6.93
N GLN A 52 -1.63 -6.05 7.74
CA GLN A 52 -2.15 -7.38 8.10
C GLN A 52 -2.74 -7.44 9.51
N ARG A 53 -2.95 -6.29 10.18
CA ARG A 53 -3.33 -6.21 11.60
C ARG A 53 -4.49 -7.12 11.97
N ARG A 54 -5.56 -7.14 11.17
CA ARG A 54 -6.75 -7.98 11.43
C ARG A 54 -6.46 -9.47 11.34
N LEU A 55 -5.58 -9.89 10.44
CA LEU A 55 -5.19 -11.29 10.29
C LEU A 55 -4.29 -11.72 11.45
N LEU A 56 -3.30 -10.88 11.78
CA LEU A 56 -2.40 -11.10 12.91
C LEU A 56 -3.17 -11.14 14.23
N ASP A 57 -4.15 -10.25 14.42
CA ASP A 57 -5.00 -10.25 15.61
C ASP A 57 -5.82 -11.53 15.76
N ARG A 58 -6.49 -11.97 14.70
CA ARG A 58 -7.21 -13.26 14.72
C ARG A 58 -6.30 -14.44 15.05
N THR A 59 -5.07 -14.38 14.55
CA THR A 59 -4.08 -15.43 14.79
C THR A 59 -3.64 -15.40 16.24
N LEU A 60 -3.37 -14.23 16.81
CA LEU A 60 -2.99 -14.07 18.21
C LEU A 60 -4.14 -14.40 19.17
N ASP A 61 -5.39 -14.06 18.84
CA ASP A 61 -6.58 -14.33 19.68
C ASP A 61 -6.84 -15.83 19.89
N ALA A 62 -6.33 -16.69 19.01
CA ALA A 62 -6.41 -18.14 19.20
C ALA A 62 -5.51 -18.65 20.35
N TRP A 63 -4.55 -17.84 20.83
CA TRP A 63 -3.52 -18.26 21.80
C TRP A 63 -3.31 -17.28 22.95
N LEU A 64 -3.76 -16.03 22.81
CA LEU A 64 -3.60 -14.97 23.80
C LEU A 64 -4.94 -14.61 24.43
N ASP A 65 -4.89 -14.37 25.74
CA ASP A 65 -6.01 -13.79 26.47
C ASP A 65 -6.32 -12.36 25.96
N PRO A 66 -7.60 -11.96 25.84
CA PRO A 66 -8.00 -10.59 25.55
C PRO A 66 -7.37 -9.52 26.47
N GLY A 67 -7.03 -9.90 27.71
CA GLY A 67 -6.40 -9.03 28.72
C GLY A 67 -4.87 -8.86 28.59
N VAL A 68 -4.25 -9.40 27.54
CA VAL A 68 -2.80 -9.21 27.30
C VAL A 68 -2.46 -7.74 27.09
N ASP A 69 -1.35 -7.32 27.71
CA ASP A 69 -0.81 -5.97 27.59
C ASP A 69 -0.74 -5.48 26.12
N PRO A 70 -1.24 -4.27 25.80
CA PRO A 70 -1.29 -3.78 24.42
C PRO A 70 0.08 -3.67 23.74
N GLN A 71 1.14 -3.35 24.47
CA GLN A 71 2.50 -3.25 23.93
C GLN A 71 3.08 -4.65 23.69
N LEU A 72 2.86 -5.60 24.59
CA LEU A 72 3.21 -7.01 24.39
C LEU A 72 2.50 -7.58 23.15
N ARG A 73 1.22 -7.28 23.00
CA ARG A 73 0.45 -7.68 21.82
C ARG A 73 1.01 -7.06 20.53
N CYS A 74 1.49 -5.82 20.57
CA CYS A 74 2.18 -5.19 19.44
C CYS A 74 3.48 -5.93 19.07
N LEU A 75 4.29 -6.27 20.07
CA LEU A 75 5.54 -7.01 19.88
C LEU A 75 5.30 -8.42 19.31
N LEU A 76 4.24 -9.09 19.77
CA LEU A 76 3.86 -10.39 19.23
C LEU A 76 3.38 -10.30 17.77
N ARG A 77 2.66 -9.24 17.38
CA ARG A 77 2.32 -9.02 15.96
C ARG A 77 3.56 -8.86 15.09
N LEU A 78 4.57 -8.12 15.56
CA LEU A 78 5.84 -7.95 14.86
C LEU A 78 6.59 -9.28 14.74
N ALA A 79 6.68 -10.04 15.84
CA ALA A 79 7.33 -11.35 15.87
C ALA A 79 6.67 -12.34 14.91
N VAL A 80 5.33 -12.42 14.91
CA VAL A 80 4.56 -13.28 14.01
C VAL A 80 4.77 -12.86 12.55
N HIS A 81 4.64 -11.57 12.24
CA HIS A 81 4.80 -11.08 10.88
C HIS A 81 6.22 -11.31 10.35
N GLU A 82 7.23 -11.22 11.20
CA GLU A 82 8.61 -11.49 10.81
C GLU A 82 8.89 -12.99 10.65
N ALA A 83 8.27 -13.84 11.48
CA ALA A 83 8.33 -15.29 11.34
C ALA A 83 7.70 -15.76 10.02
N GLU A 84 6.57 -15.16 9.61
CA GLU A 84 5.92 -15.44 8.31
C GLU A 84 6.83 -15.11 7.12
N ARG A 85 7.62 -14.05 7.23
CA ARG A 85 8.53 -13.62 6.16
C ARG A 85 9.75 -14.53 6.01
N GLY A 86 10.03 -15.38 6.99
CA GLY A 86 11.23 -16.24 7.00
C GLY A 86 12.55 -15.46 6.97
N ALA A 87 12.54 -14.20 7.42
CA ALA A 87 13.69 -13.31 7.31
C ALA A 87 14.80 -13.63 8.33
N LEU A 88 14.48 -14.35 9.41
CA LEU A 88 15.40 -14.75 10.48
C LEU A 88 15.24 -16.25 10.79
N PRO A 89 16.32 -16.95 11.15
CA PRO A 89 16.24 -18.27 11.77
C PRO A 89 15.42 -18.24 13.07
N ASP A 90 14.72 -19.32 13.41
CA ASP A 90 13.76 -19.35 14.53
C ASP A 90 14.39 -18.95 15.88
N HIS A 91 15.59 -19.45 16.17
CA HIS A 91 16.31 -19.09 17.40
C HIS A 91 16.69 -17.60 17.45
N ALA A 92 17.03 -17.01 16.30
CA ALA A 92 17.39 -15.60 16.20
C ALA A 92 16.14 -14.71 16.35
N LEU A 93 15.02 -15.11 15.73
CA LEU A 93 13.74 -14.43 15.90
C LEU A 93 13.30 -14.43 17.37
N THR A 94 13.25 -15.61 18.00
CA THR A 94 12.88 -15.74 19.41
C THR A 94 13.80 -14.92 20.30
N HIS A 95 15.13 -15.02 20.12
CA HIS A 95 16.08 -14.24 20.90
C HIS A 95 15.87 -12.73 20.73
N THR A 96 15.75 -12.24 19.49
CA THR A 96 15.52 -10.80 19.20
C THR A 96 14.27 -10.27 19.87
N TYR A 97 13.14 -10.97 19.77
CA TYR A 97 11.89 -10.49 20.35
C TYR A 97 11.83 -10.67 21.87
N VAL A 98 12.51 -11.67 22.44
CA VAL A 98 12.67 -11.79 23.90
C VAL A 98 13.46 -10.60 24.44
N GLU A 99 14.58 -10.24 23.82
CA GLU A 99 15.39 -9.09 24.25
C GLU A 99 14.64 -7.76 24.07
N LEU A 100 13.93 -7.58 22.95
CA LEU A 100 13.05 -6.41 22.74
C LEU A 100 12.01 -6.26 23.84
N THR A 101 11.39 -7.37 24.21
CA THR A 101 10.32 -7.36 25.21
C THR A 101 10.85 -7.06 26.60
N LYS A 102 12.07 -7.53 26.93
CA LYS A 102 12.74 -7.17 28.17
C LYS A 102 13.09 -5.68 28.23
N GLY A 103 13.49 -5.09 27.11
CA GLY A 103 13.83 -3.66 27.00
C GLY A 103 12.62 -2.72 27.10
N ILE A 104 11.48 -3.10 26.51
CA ILE A 104 10.28 -2.24 26.42
C ILE A 104 9.34 -2.40 27.63
N LEU A 105 9.20 -3.62 28.15
CA LEU A 105 8.21 -3.94 29.18
C LEU A 105 8.86 -4.23 30.52
N HIS A 106 9.10 -5.51 30.81
CA HIS A 106 9.74 -5.98 32.02
C HIS A 106 10.30 -7.38 31.77
N VAL A 107 11.28 -7.79 32.58
CA VAL A 107 12.03 -9.05 32.41
C VAL A 107 11.13 -10.29 32.35
N GLY A 108 9.98 -10.26 33.02
CA GLY A 108 9.00 -11.35 33.04
C GLY A 108 8.22 -11.57 31.73
N ALA A 109 8.06 -10.53 30.91
CA ALA A 109 7.29 -10.58 29.66
C ALA A 109 7.98 -11.37 28.54
N GLY A 110 9.31 -11.54 28.61
CA GLY A 110 10.07 -12.36 27.66
C GLY A 110 9.67 -13.83 27.65
N ARG A 111 9.12 -14.37 28.74
CA ARG A 111 8.64 -15.77 28.80
C ARG A 111 7.45 -16.01 27.88
N LEU A 112 6.52 -15.06 27.80
CA LEU A 112 5.35 -15.14 26.93
C LEU A 112 5.76 -15.05 25.45
N VAL A 113 6.75 -14.22 25.13
CA VAL A 113 7.28 -14.13 23.75
C VAL A 113 8.04 -15.38 23.35
N ASN A 114 8.86 -15.94 24.25
CA ASN A 114 9.53 -17.21 24.01
C ASN A 114 8.50 -18.35 23.77
N ALA A 115 7.52 -18.48 24.67
CA ALA A 115 6.47 -19.49 24.54
C ALA A 115 5.61 -19.32 23.28
N SER A 116 5.31 -18.08 22.91
CA SER A 116 4.57 -17.76 21.69
C SER A 116 5.39 -18.12 20.46
N THR A 117 6.59 -17.56 20.32
CA THR A 117 7.42 -17.71 19.10
C THR A 117 7.90 -19.14 18.86
N THR A 118 8.15 -19.93 19.91
CA THR A 118 8.59 -21.34 19.77
C THR A 118 7.46 -22.31 19.43
N ARG A 119 6.21 -21.96 19.74
CA ARG A 119 5.02 -22.82 19.50
C ARG A 119 4.25 -22.45 18.24
N LEU A 120 4.59 -21.35 17.56
CA LEU A 120 3.92 -20.93 16.31
C LEU A 120 4.13 -21.98 15.21
N PRO A 121 3.10 -22.77 14.84
CA PRO A 121 3.19 -23.59 13.64
C PRO A 121 3.21 -22.62 12.45
N ARG A 122 4.24 -22.65 11.60
CA ARG A 122 4.27 -21.80 10.38
C ARG A 122 3.02 -21.97 9.50
N SER A 123 2.35 -23.12 9.59
CA SER A 123 1.07 -23.42 8.94
C SER A 123 -0.15 -22.72 9.56
N ALA A 124 -0.11 -22.31 10.83
CA ALA A 124 -1.21 -21.60 11.51
C ALA A 124 -1.25 -20.10 11.18
N LEU A 125 -0.18 -19.58 10.57
CA LEU A 125 -0.03 -18.18 10.17
C LEU A 125 -0.54 -17.91 8.75
N SER A 126 -0.75 -18.96 7.96
CA SER A 126 -1.43 -18.84 6.68
C SER A 126 -2.95 -18.94 6.90
N PRO A 127 -3.78 -18.04 6.34
CA PRO A 127 -5.21 -18.26 6.36
C PRO A 127 -5.50 -19.64 5.73
N PRO A 128 -6.52 -20.37 6.23
CA PRO A 128 -6.85 -21.67 5.66
C PRO A 128 -7.03 -21.53 4.14
N PRO A 129 -6.59 -22.54 3.36
CA PRO A 129 -6.71 -22.47 1.91
C PRO A 129 -8.16 -22.18 1.54
N LEU A 130 -8.35 -21.26 0.60
CA LEU A 130 -9.67 -20.91 0.12
C LEU A 130 -10.41 -22.16 -0.34
N SER A 131 -11.72 -22.24 -0.05
CA SER A 131 -12.55 -23.34 -0.54
C SER A 131 -12.44 -23.48 -2.07
N ALA A 132 -12.66 -24.69 -2.60
CA ALA A 132 -12.64 -24.92 -4.04
C ALA A 132 -13.59 -23.97 -4.80
N SER A 133 -14.74 -23.66 -4.20
CA SER A 133 -15.72 -22.68 -4.72
C SER A 133 -15.13 -21.27 -4.74
N SER A 134 -14.53 -20.81 -3.64
CA SER A 134 -13.87 -19.50 -3.56
C SER A 134 -12.73 -19.35 -4.57
N GLN A 135 -11.89 -20.38 -4.72
CA GLN A 135 -10.81 -20.37 -5.72
C GLN A 135 -11.36 -20.28 -7.14
N THR A 136 -12.43 -21.02 -7.43
CA THR A 136 -13.09 -21.00 -8.76
C THR A 136 -13.69 -19.64 -9.05
N HIS A 137 -14.35 -19.03 -8.07
CA HIS A 137 -14.91 -17.69 -8.18
C HIS A 137 -13.82 -16.63 -8.42
N ILE A 138 -12.72 -16.68 -7.67
CA ILE A 138 -11.57 -15.77 -7.88
C ILE A 138 -10.98 -15.94 -9.28
N ARG A 139 -10.80 -17.17 -9.76
CA ARG A 139 -10.33 -17.41 -11.14
C ARG A 139 -11.30 -16.84 -12.19
N ALA A 140 -12.60 -16.91 -11.95
CA ALA A 140 -13.59 -16.29 -12.82
C ALA A 140 -13.48 -14.76 -12.82
N ILE A 141 -13.32 -14.13 -11.65
CA ILE A 141 -13.09 -12.69 -11.52
C ILE A 141 -11.80 -12.28 -12.23
N GLN A 142 -10.70 -13.02 -12.05
CA GLN A 142 -9.42 -12.75 -12.71
C GLN A 142 -9.55 -12.76 -14.24
N ARG A 143 -10.22 -13.77 -14.81
CA ARG A 143 -10.49 -13.85 -16.25
C ARG A 143 -11.33 -12.67 -16.73
N HIS A 144 -12.37 -12.31 -15.96
CA HIS A 144 -13.23 -11.18 -16.28
C HIS A 144 -12.44 -9.87 -16.34
N TYR A 145 -11.65 -9.56 -15.31
CA TYR A 145 -10.84 -8.34 -15.29
C TYR A 145 -9.69 -8.34 -16.29
N ALA A 146 -9.10 -9.50 -16.60
CA ALA A 146 -8.09 -9.61 -17.66
C ALA A 146 -8.67 -9.24 -19.03
N ALA A 147 -9.89 -9.72 -19.35
CA ALA A 147 -10.57 -9.35 -20.59
C ALA A 147 -10.88 -7.84 -20.65
N LYS A 148 -11.33 -7.24 -19.53
CA LYS A 148 -11.58 -5.80 -19.46
C LYS A 148 -10.30 -4.96 -19.57
N ALA A 149 -9.21 -5.40 -18.96
CA ALA A 149 -7.90 -4.76 -19.05
C ALA A 149 -7.38 -4.77 -20.50
N ALA A 150 -7.58 -5.87 -21.23
CA ALA A 150 -7.25 -5.94 -22.66
C ALA A 150 -8.12 -4.99 -23.49
N ALA A 151 -9.44 -4.96 -23.23
CA ALA A 151 -10.37 -4.09 -23.95
C ALA A 151 -10.07 -2.60 -23.73
N VAL A 152 -9.87 -2.15 -22.49
CA VAL A 152 -9.53 -0.74 -22.19
C VAL A 152 -8.18 -0.36 -22.79
N HIS A 153 -7.19 -1.27 -22.80
CA HIS A 153 -5.89 -0.98 -23.40
C HIS A 153 -5.99 -0.81 -24.91
N ALA A 154 -6.72 -1.69 -25.60
CA ALA A 154 -6.95 -1.58 -27.04
C ALA A 154 -7.74 -0.30 -27.40
N ALA A 155 -8.74 0.06 -26.60
CA ALA A 155 -9.48 1.31 -26.75
C ALA A 155 -8.58 2.54 -26.54
N ALA A 156 -7.71 2.51 -25.53
CA ALA A 156 -6.73 3.58 -25.28
C ALA A 156 -5.75 3.72 -26.45
N GLN A 157 -5.27 2.62 -27.03
CA GLN A 157 -4.40 2.65 -28.22
C GLN A 157 -5.07 3.35 -29.41
N ARG A 158 -6.39 3.14 -29.61
CA ARG A 158 -7.13 3.80 -30.69
C ARG A 158 -7.35 5.29 -30.44
N HIS A 159 -7.74 5.67 -29.23
CA HIS A 159 -8.26 7.02 -28.95
C HIS A 159 -7.26 7.96 -28.30
N LEU A 160 -6.38 7.44 -27.44
CA LEU A 160 -5.47 8.23 -26.61
C LEU A 160 -4.03 8.26 -27.13
N ALA A 161 -3.68 7.47 -28.14
CA ALA A 161 -2.33 7.51 -28.73
C ALA A 161 -1.97 8.92 -29.20
N GLY A 162 -0.81 9.41 -28.75
CA GLY A 162 -0.34 10.79 -29.00
C GLY A 162 -0.96 11.86 -28.08
N LEU A 163 -2.03 11.56 -27.36
CA LEU A 163 -2.70 12.48 -26.42
C LEU A 163 -2.33 12.20 -24.96
N ALA A 164 -2.01 10.96 -24.63
CA ALA A 164 -1.63 10.54 -23.29
C ALA A 164 -0.64 9.38 -23.34
N ASP A 165 0.07 9.18 -22.24
CA ASP A 165 0.92 8.02 -21.98
C ASP A 165 0.29 7.10 -20.95
N TRP A 166 0.38 5.80 -21.18
CA TRP A 166 -0.10 4.78 -20.24
C TRP A 166 0.65 3.47 -20.44
N GLU A 167 0.54 2.59 -19.44
CA GLU A 167 0.99 1.21 -19.53
C GLU A 167 -0.22 0.26 -19.54
N GLN A 168 -0.04 -0.93 -20.11
CA GLN A 168 -1.08 -1.96 -20.06
C GLN A 168 -1.32 -2.39 -18.61
N PRO A 169 -2.56 -2.33 -18.09
CA PRO A 169 -2.85 -2.78 -16.74
C PRO A 169 -2.61 -4.30 -16.62
N ARG A 170 -1.66 -4.70 -15.75
CA ARG A 170 -1.36 -6.11 -15.49
C ARG A 170 -2.23 -6.73 -14.40
N ALA A 171 -2.85 -5.89 -13.57
CA ALA A 171 -3.70 -6.30 -12.47
C ALA A 171 -4.66 -5.17 -12.07
N GLY A 172 -5.71 -5.51 -11.31
CA GLY A 172 -6.66 -4.55 -10.78
C GLY A 172 -7.72 -4.12 -11.79
N MET A 173 -8.20 -2.88 -11.63
CA MET A 173 -9.39 -2.36 -12.32
C MET A 173 -9.25 -0.91 -12.82
N PHE A 174 -8.02 -0.39 -12.83
CA PHE A 174 -7.74 1.00 -13.17
C PHE A 174 -6.73 1.08 -14.30
N LEU A 175 -6.97 2.03 -15.21
CA LEU A 175 -5.97 2.50 -16.16
C LEU A 175 -5.46 3.85 -15.65
N TRP A 176 -4.15 3.95 -15.47
CA TRP A 176 -3.50 5.20 -15.12
C TRP A 176 -2.92 5.82 -16.40
N ILE A 177 -3.30 7.07 -16.67
CA ILE A 177 -2.82 7.80 -17.85
C ILE A 177 -2.13 9.10 -17.43
N THR A 178 -1.20 9.56 -18.24
CA THR A 178 -0.55 10.87 -18.11
C THR A 178 -0.86 11.68 -19.35
N LEU A 179 -1.61 12.78 -19.20
CA LEU A 179 -1.99 13.63 -20.33
C LEU A 179 -0.77 14.36 -20.91
N ARG A 180 -0.69 14.45 -22.23
CA ARG A 180 0.30 15.26 -22.95
C ARG A 180 -0.28 16.65 -23.20
N GLY A 181 0.51 17.69 -22.96
CA GLY A 181 0.11 19.08 -23.22
C GLY A 181 -0.86 19.69 -22.20
N ILE A 182 -1.39 18.92 -21.24
CA ILE A 182 -2.27 19.40 -20.17
C ILE A 182 -1.54 19.22 -18.83
N PRO A 183 -0.98 20.29 -18.23
CA PRO A 183 -0.17 20.17 -17.01
C PRO A 183 -0.99 19.83 -15.77
N ASP A 184 -2.29 20.11 -15.80
CA ASP A 184 -3.22 19.78 -14.73
C ASP A 184 -4.51 19.17 -15.28
N SER A 185 -4.69 17.87 -15.01
CA SER A 185 -5.89 17.11 -15.38
C SER A 185 -7.18 17.64 -14.75
N ALA A 186 -7.10 18.37 -13.64
CA ALA A 186 -8.27 18.98 -13.02
C ALA A 186 -8.91 20.07 -13.89
N ARG A 187 -8.14 20.70 -14.78
CA ARG A 187 -8.62 21.77 -15.67
C ARG A 187 -9.69 21.30 -16.65
N ILE A 188 -9.61 20.06 -17.10
CA ILE A 188 -10.58 19.49 -18.06
C ILE A 188 -11.74 18.76 -17.37
N TRP A 189 -11.87 18.88 -16.05
CA TRP A 189 -12.92 18.18 -15.28
C TRP A 189 -14.33 18.54 -15.74
N GLU A 190 -14.65 19.82 -15.89
CA GLU A 190 -15.98 20.25 -16.33
C GLU A 190 -16.28 19.80 -17.76
N ALA A 191 -15.32 19.92 -18.67
CA ALA A 191 -15.46 19.44 -20.05
C ALA A 191 -15.68 17.91 -20.12
N MET A 192 -14.98 17.13 -19.27
CA MET A 192 -15.24 15.69 -19.14
C MET A 192 -16.66 15.43 -18.63
N ARG A 193 -17.11 16.18 -17.61
CA ARG A 193 -18.46 16.05 -17.05
C ARG A 193 -19.54 16.30 -18.09
N GLU A 194 -19.41 17.36 -18.88
CA GLU A 194 -20.31 17.68 -20.00
C GLU A 194 -20.30 16.60 -21.08
N ALA A 195 -19.12 16.06 -21.40
CA ALA A 195 -18.96 14.91 -22.28
C ALA A 195 -19.45 13.58 -21.67
N LYS A 196 -20.00 13.59 -20.45
CA LYS A 196 -20.44 12.39 -19.71
C LYS A 196 -19.32 11.37 -19.53
N VAL A 197 -18.11 11.85 -19.28
CA VAL A 197 -16.93 11.06 -18.93
C VAL A 197 -16.61 11.33 -17.47
N VAL A 198 -16.40 10.26 -16.71
CA VAL A 198 -15.99 10.35 -15.29
C VAL A 198 -14.64 9.66 -15.13
N ALA A 199 -13.62 10.44 -14.80
CA ALA A 199 -12.26 9.96 -14.51
C ALA A 199 -11.66 10.84 -13.41
N VAL A 200 -10.85 10.26 -12.52
CA VAL A 200 -10.36 10.96 -11.33
C VAL A 200 -9.04 11.67 -11.65
N PRO A 201 -8.94 13.00 -11.49
CA PRO A 201 -7.67 13.72 -11.59
C PRO A 201 -6.63 13.16 -10.64
N GLY A 202 -5.42 12.90 -11.14
CA GLY A 202 -4.34 12.28 -10.37
C GLY A 202 -3.85 13.17 -9.24
N GLY A 203 -4.03 14.50 -9.34
CA GLY A 203 -3.72 15.45 -8.28
C GLY A 203 -4.47 15.16 -6.98
N ALA A 204 -5.74 14.71 -7.07
CA ALA A 204 -6.56 14.36 -5.91
C ALA A 204 -6.12 13.07 -5.20
N LEU A 205 -5.29 12.24 -5.87
CA LEU A 205 -4.77 10.98 -5.34
C LEU A 205 -3.30 11.10 -4.90
N ASN A 206 -2.74 12.31 -4.93
CA ASN A 206 -1.35 12.57 -4.59
C ASN A 206 -1.21 13.00 -3.13
N VAL A 207 -0.09 12.65 -2.48
CA VAL A 207 0.23 13.08 -1.11
C VAL A 207 0.36 14.60 -0.97
N ARG A 208 0.62 15.32 -2.07
CA ARG A 208 0.70 16.78 -2.14
C ARG A 208 -0.65 17.44 -2.46
N ALA A 209 -1.74 16.69 -2.54
CA ALA A 209 -3.08 17.24 -2.78
C ALA A 209 -3.38 18.39 -1.80
N GLY A 210 -3.92 19.50 -2.31
CA GLY A 210 -4.21 20.70 -1.51
C GLY A 210 -3.02 21.65 -1.30
N THR A 211 -1.81 21.30 -1.77
CA THR A 211 -0.67 22.24 -1.76
C THR A 211 -0.87 23.31 -2.84
N PRO A 212 -0.78 24.62 -2.52
CA PRO A 212 -0.86 25.68 -3.52
C PRO A 212 0.14 25.49 -4.66
N GLY A 213 -0.31 25.67 -5.90
CA GLY A 213 0.53 25.54 -7.09
C GLY A 213 0.89 24.10 -7.49
N PHE A 214 0.39 23.08 -6.79
CA PHE A 214 0.55 21.69 -7.22
C PHE A 214 -0.38 21.37 -8.39
N ALA A 215 0.19 20.91 -9.51
CA ALA A 215 -0.51 20.49 -10.71
C ALA A 215 -0.09 19.06 -11.09
N SER A 216 -1.02 18.28 -11.65
CA SER A 216 -0.71 16.92 -12.08
C SER A 216 -1.40 16.56 -13.40
N PRO A 217 -0.63 16.17 -14.45
CA PRO A 217 -1.19 15.72 -15.72
C PRO A 217 -1.78 14.30 -15.63
N ALA A 218 -1.59 13.61 -14.52
CA ALA A 218 -2.02 12.24 -14.35
C ALA A 218 -3.53 12.12 -14.14
N MET A 219 -4.14 11.01 -14.55
CA MET A 219 -5.56 10.73 -14.35
C MET A 219 -5.78 9.22 -14.18
N ARG A 220 -6.76 8.85 -13.35
CA ARG A 220 -7.18 7.47 -13.11
C ARG A 220 -8.54 7.19 -13.71
N ILE A 221 -8.60 6.20 -14.59
CA ILE A 221 -9.82 5.71 -15.23
C ILE A 221 -10.18 4.36 -14.63
N SER A 222 -11.43 4.18 -14.19
CA SER A 222 -11.95 2.89 -13.73
C SER A 222 -12.62 2.16 -14.88
N PHE A 223 -12.31 0.87 -15.04
CA PHE A 223 -13.00 -0.01 -15.97
C PHE A 223 -13.76 -1.13 -15.24
N SER A 224 -13.98 -1.02 -13.92
CA SER A 224 -14.65 -2.07 -13.14
C SER A 224 -16.11 -2.28 -13.53
N TYR A 225 -16.86 -1.21 -13.76
CA TYR A 225 -18.31 -1.27 -13.99
C TYR A 225 -18.69 -1.34 -15.48
N ASN A 226 -18.00 -0.57 -16.33
CA ASN A 226 -18.42 -0.35 -17.71
C ASN A 226 -18.25 -1.57 -18.63
N THR A 227 -19.11 -1.71 -19.64
CA THR A 227 -18.94 -2.69 -20.72
C THR A 227 -17.80 -2.25 -21.67
N PRO A 228 -17.23 -3.16 -22.48
CA PRO A 228 -16.21 -2.79 -23.47
C PRO A 228 -16.63 -1.65 -24.40
N GLU A 229 -17.89 -1.62 -24.82
CA GLU A 229 -18.45 -0.59 -25.71
C GLU A 229 -18.57 0.76 -25.00
N GLN A 230 -18.97 0.74 -23.72
CA GLN A 230 -18.99 1.95 -22.89
C GLN A 230 -17.58 2.50 -22.63
N VAL A 231 -16.60 1.62 -22.46
CA VAL A 231 -15.19 2.01 -22.33
C VAL A 231 -14.68 2.64 -23.62
N GLU A 232 -14.96 2.02 -24.78
CA GLU A 232 -14.62 2.56 -26.10
C GLU A 232 -15.17 3.99 -26.27
N GLU A 233 -16.46 4.17 -26.02
CA GLU A 233 -17.12 5.46 -26.15
C GLU A 233 -16.60 6.47 -25.12
N GLY A 234 -16.35 6.05 -23.88
CA GLY A 234 -15.78 6.90 -22.84
C GLY A 234 -14.39 7.44 -23.20
N LEU A 235 -13.51 6.58 -23.73
CA LEU A 235 -12.17 6.99 -24.16
C LEU A 235 -12.20 7.84 -25.44
N ARG A 236 -13.11 7.56 -26.38
CA ARG A 236 -13.33 8.40 -27.55
C ARG A 236 -13.76 9.82 -27.16
N ARG A 237 -14.70 9.95 -26.21
CA ARG A 237 -15.13 11.26 -25.69
C ARG A 237 -14.03 11.97 -24.93
N LEU A 238 -13.27 11.24 -24.10
CA LEU A 238 -12.11 11.79 -23.40
C LEU A 238 -11.07 12.34 -24.38
N ALA A 239 -10.77 11.61 -25.45
CA ALA A 239 -9.86 12.07 -26.51
C ALA A 239 -10.32 13.37 -27.16
N ALA A 240 -11.62 13.53 -27.41
CA ALA A 240 -12.20 14.76 -27.94
C ALA A 240 -12.02 15.94 -26.97
N VAL A 241 -12.26 15.73 -25.67
CA VAL A 241 -12.04 16.75 -24.63
C VAL A 241 -10.56 17.16 -24.57
N ILE A 242 -9.63 16.20 -24.57
CA ILE A 242 -8.19 16.48 -24.54
C ILE A 242 -7.77 17.29 -25.77
N ARG A 243 -8.21 16.89 -26.97
CA ARG A 243 -7.90 17.63 -28.21
C ARG A 243 -8.45 19.06 -28.19
N SER A 244 -9.65 19.25 -27.65
CA SER A 244 -10.26 20.57 -27.52
C SER A 244 -9.46 21.48 -26.59
N GLU A 245 -9.03 20.98 -25.42
CA GLU A 245 -8.19 21.75 -24.50
C GLU A 245 -6.82 22.09 -25.12
N MET A 246 -6.19 21.13 -25.82
CA MET A 246 -4.90 21.35 -26.48
C MET A 246 -4.99 22.33 -27.67
N GLY A 247 -6.09 22.30 -28.42
CA GLY A 247 -6.34 23.21 -29.54
C GLY A 247 -6.84 24.59 -29.11
N GLY A 248 -7.23 24.75 -27.85
CA GLY A 248 -7.74 25.99 -27.26
C GLY A 248 -6.70 26.81 -26.50
N ALA A 249 -5.41 26.51 -26.59
CA ALA A 249 -4.38 27.30 -25.91
C ALA A 249 -4.37 28.75 -26.44
N PRO A 250 -4.61 29.78 -25.59
CA PRO A 250 -4.46 31.17 -26.00
C PRO A 250 -2.98 31.53 -26.14
N ALA A 251 -2.72 32.43 -27.10
CA ALA A 251 -1.47 33.18 -27.24
C ALA A 251 -1.14 34.01 -25.99
#